data_AF-A0A929U2Z5-F1
#
_entry.id   AF-A0A929U2Z5-F1
#
_cell.length_a   1.000
_cell.length_b   1.000
_cell.length_c   1.000
_cell.angle_alpha   90.00
_cell.angle_beta   90.00
_cell.angle_gamma   90.00
#
_symmetry.space_group_name_H-M   'P 1'
#
loop_
_entity.id
_entity.type
_entity.pdbx_description
1 polymer ?
#
loop_
_entity_poly.entity_id
_entity_poly.type
_entity_poly.pdbx_seq_one_letter_code
_entity_poly.pdbx_strand_id
1 'polypeptide(L)'
;MRRAVVIGDSNTYGFDPAGAFGGRFPETVRFIKVLERRLCEEWEIVGLGLNGREIPHTAAELESLDRTLEESSPIDVLYVMLGTNDYLNMFDPDIPQVIARLKGMMERVEASESIRHYHTALVLIAPAQVMTGADEYYAKYDTRDGRLSRSYQRLAEERRWIFLDAASWNLPLAYDGVHFSERAHLLFADRLEEHLNRMKFQLDWEEEEARKREMEAKGEAE
;
A
#
# COMPACT_ATOMS: atom_id res chain seq x y z
N MET A 1 14.96 -7.68 -12.89
CA MET A 1 14.65 -6.84 -11.71
C MET A 1 13.16 -6.59 -11.75
N ARG A 2 12.44 -6.99 -10.71
CA ARG A 2 10.99 -6.78 -10.58
C ARG A 2 10.71 -5.39 -10.03
N ARG A 3 9.53 -4.82 -10.28
CA ARG A 3 9.14 -3.51 -9.75
C ARG A 3 7.99 -3.62 -8.77
N ALA A 4 8.18 -3.05 -7.59
CA ALA A 4 7.14 -2.88 -6.58
C ALA A 4 6.83 -1.40 -6.36
N VAL A 5 5.55 -1.03 -6.52
CA VAL A 5 5.08 0.35 -6.34
C VAL A 5 4.22 0.41 -5.08
N VAL A 6 4.44 1.43 -4.24
CA VAL A 6 3.64 1.67 -3.04
C VAL A 6 2.95 3.03 -3.15
N ILE A 7 1.63 3.02 -3.36
CA ILE A 7 0.78 4.19 -3.28
C ILE A 7 0.35 4.37 -1.83
N GLY A 8 0.67 5.52 -1.24
CA GLY A 8 0.19 5.83 0.11
C GLY A 8 0.23 7.30 0.45
N ASP A 9 0.14 7.58 1.75
CA ASP A 9 -0.01 8.91 2.33
C ASP A 9 1.30 9.40 2.99
N SER A 10 1.18 10.13 4.11
CA SER A 10 2.30 10.64 4.92
C SER A 10 3.19 9.54 5.49
N ASN A 11 2.64 8.37 5.82
CA ASN A 11 3.44 7.25 6.31
C ASN A 11 4.29 6.63 5.20
N THR A 12 3.80 6.61 3.95
CA THR A 12 4.63 6.25 2.78
C THR A 12 5.64 7.33 2.42
N TYR A 13 5.26 8.61 2.58
CA TYR A 13 6.18 9.74 2.39
C TYR A 13 7.34 9.70 3.40
N GLY A 14 7.07 9.24 4.62
CA GLY A 14 7.99 9.27 5.75
C GLY A 14 7.96 10.60 6.48
N PHE A 15 6.76 11.11 6.77
CA PHE A 15 6.56 12.34 7.52
C PHE A 15 7.08 12.20 8.95
N ASP A 16 7.83 13.20 9.40
CA ASP A 16 8.33 13.30 10.76
C ASP A 16 7.56 14.40 11.51
N PRO A 17 6.63 14.04 12.42
CA PRO A 17 5.84 15.03 13.16
C PRO A 17 6.68 15.81 14.18
N ALA A 18 7.85 15.33 14.58
CA ALA A 18 8.75 16.04 15.51
C ALA A 18 9.64 17.08 14.81
N GLY A 19 9.72 17.03 13.48
CA GLY A 19 10.47 18.01 12.68
C GLY A 19 9.87 19.41 12.78
N ALA A 20 10.71 20.44 12.69
CA ALA A 20 10.25 21.83 12.68
C ALA A 20 9.25 22.06 11.51
N PHE A 21 8.02 22.46 11.85
CA PHE A 21 6.88 22.63 10.93
C PHE A 21 6.37 21.35 10.24
N GLY A 22 6.73 20.17 10.75
CA GLY A 22 6.47 18.89 10.08
C GLY A 22 7.58 18.57 9.07
N GLY A 23 8.44 17.62 9.44
CA GLY A 23 9.62 17.24 8.68
C GLY A 23 9.41 16.00 7.82
N ARG A 24 10.53 15.50 7.29
CA ARG A 24 10.61 14.20 6.62
C ARG A 24 11.76 13.42 7.21
N PHE A 25 11.52 12.18 7.61
CA PHE A 25 12.55 11.32 8.14
C PHE A 25 13.70 11.14 7.13
N PRO A 26 14.94 10.94 7.61
CA PRO A 26 16.07 10.66 6.74
C PRO A 26 15.89 9.34 5.99
N GLU A 27 16.62 9.18 4.89
CA GLU A 27 16.55 7.98 4.05
C GLU A 27 16.96 6.69 4.77
N THR A 28 17.67 6.79 5.88
CA THR A 28 18.05 5.66 6.73
C THR A 28 16.86 5.06 7.49
N VAL A 29 15.78 5.83 7.65
CA VAL A 29 14.59 5.45 8.42
C VAL A 29 13.43 5.07 7.52
N ARG A 30 13.11 5.90 6.51
CA ARG A 30 11.89 5.73 5.69
C ARG A 30 11.82 4.34 5.08
N PHE A 31 10.72 3.61 5.32
CA PHE A 31 10.60 2.20 4.94
C PHE A 31 10.86 1.96 3.44
N ILE A 32 10.40 2.87 2.56
CA ILE A 32 10.66 2.81 1.12
C ILE A 32 12.17 2.77 0.83
N LYS A 33 12.94 3.68 1.44
CA LYS A 33 14.40 3.77 1.22
C LYS A 33 15.17 2.63 1.86
N VAL A 34 14.64 2.09 2.96
CA VAL A 34 15.20 0.88 3.58
C VAL A 34 15.02 -0.31 2.64
N LEU A 35 13.81 -0.51 2.10
CA LEU A 35 13.52 -1.56 1.12
C LEU A 35 14.34 -1.41 -0.17
N GLU A 36 14.42 -0.19 -0.73
CA GLU A 36 15.26 0.10 -1.90
C GLU A 36 16.70 -0.36 -1.69
N ARG A 37 17.30 -0.09 -0.53
CA ARG A 37 18.69 -0.51 -0.24
C ARG A 37 18.83 -2.01 -0.01
N ARG A 38 17.86 -2.64 0.66
CA ARG A 38 17.95 -4.06 1.02
C ARG A 38 17.69 -4.99 -0.16
N LEU A 39 16.83 -4.57 -1.09
CA LEU A 39 16.34 -5.40 -2.18
C LEU A 39 16.83 -4.94 -3.57
N CYS A 40 17.83 -4.06 -3.64
CA CYS A 40 18.26 -3.40 -4.89
C CYS A 40 18.71 -4.36 -6.01
N GLU A 41 19.14 -5.58 -5.68
CA GLU A 41 19.55 -6.58 -6.69
C GLU A 41 18.35 -7.26 -7.36
N GLU A 42 17.21 -7.30 -6.69
CA GLU A 42 16.04 -8.10 -7.08
C GLU A 42 14.83 -7.22 -7.45
N TRP A 43 14.68 -6.10 -6.75
CA TRP A 43 13.53 -5.21 -6.81
C TRP A 43 13.93 -3.76 -7.04
N GLU A 44 13.20 -3.10 -7.94
CA GLU A 44 13.04 -1.65 -7.97
C GLU A 44 11.83 -1.28 -7.10
N ILE A 45 12.06 -0.51 -6.03
CA ILE A 45 11.01 -0.06 -5.12
C ILE A 45 10.67 1.40 -5.42
N VAL A 46 9.40 1.68 -5.71
CA VAL A 46 8.91 3.03 -6.02
C VAL A 46 7.89 3.45 -4.96
N GLY A 47 8.24 4.45 -4.15
CA GLY A 47 7.34 5.02 -3.15
C GLY A 47 6.62 6.26 -3.66
N LEU A 48 5.29 6.16 -3.81
CA LEU A 48 4.42 7.26 -4.20
C LEU A 48 3.66 7.77 -2.98
N GLY A 49 4.37 8.28 -1.97
CA GLY A 49 3.79 8.84 -0.74
C GLY A 49 3.50 10.34 -0.83
N LEU A 50 2.31 10.76 -0.39
CA LEU A 50 1.90 12.17 -0.36
C LEU A 50 1.20 12.51 0.96
N ASN A 51 1.69 13.51 1.69
CA ASN A 51 1.09 13.95 2.95
C ASN A 51 -0.37 14.37 2.76
N GLY A 52 -1.25 13.93 3.66
CA GLY A 52 -2.68 14.26 3.62
C GLY A 52 -3.46 13.60 2.47
N ARG A 53 -2.84 12.70 1.70
CA ARG A 53 -3.53 12.04 0.58
C ARG A 53 -4.72 11.22 1.09
N GLU A 54 -5.89 11.58 0.60
CA GLU A 54 -7.11 10.77 0.68
C GLU A 54 -7.19 9.80 -0.51
N ILE A 55 -8.16 8.89 -0.48
CA ILE A 55 -8.45 7.98 -1.58
C ILE A 55 -8.93 8.80 -2.80
N PRO A 56 -8.22 8.75 -3.94
CA PRO A 56 -8.66 9.37 -5.19
C PRO A 56 -10.10 8.98 -5.55
N HIS A 57 -10.97 9.96 -5.73
CA HIS A 57 -12.39 9.70 -6.03
C HIS A 57 -13.03 10.71 -6.99
N THR A 58 -12.40 11.87 -7.18
CA THR A 58 -12.81 12.81 -8.24
C THR A 58 -12.24 12.38 -9.59
N ALA A 59 -12.86 12.83 -10.69
CA ALA A 59 -12.40 12.48 -12.04
C ALA A 59 -10.93 12.88 -12.29
N ALA A 60 -10.52 14.08 -11.82
CA ALA A 60 -9.16 14.58 -12.00
C ALA A 60 -8.13 13.78 -11.17
N GLU A 61 -8.47 13.39 -9.94
CA GLU A 61 -7.58 12.56 -9.12
C GLU A 61 -7.42 11.15 -9.72
N LEU A 62 -8.50 10.56 -10.24
CA LEU A 62 -8.48 9.26 -10.89
C LEU A 62 -7.69 9.29 -12.21
N GLU A 63 -7.82 10.34 -13.01
CA GLU A 63 -6.98 10.53 -14.21
C GLU A 63 -5.50 10.70 -13.85
N SER A 64 -5.21 11.45 -12.78
CA SER A 64 -3.84 11.58 -12.28
C SER A 64 -3.28 10.24 -11.77
N LEU A 65 -4.11 9.41 -11.15
CA LEU A 65 -3.75 8.06 -10.74
C LEU A 65 -3.44 7.18 -11.96
N ASP A 66 -4.29 7.18 -12.98
CA ASP A 66 -4.08 6.39 -14.21
C ASP A 66 -2.73 6.73 -14.86
N ARG A 67 -2.44 8.03 -15.05
CA ARG A 67 -1.14 8.48 -15.56
C ARG A 67 0.03 8.04 -14.68
N THR A 68 -0.14 8.09 -13.36
CA THR A 68 0.91 7.65 -12.42
C THR A 68 1.21 6.15 -12.56
N LEU A 69 0.18 5.33 -12.81
CA LEU A 69 0.35 3.88 -13.05
C LEU A 69 1.06 3.61 -14.39
N GLU A 70 0.72 4.36 -15.44
CA GLU A 70 1.41 4.31 -16.73
C GLU A 70 2.89 4.68 -16.59
N GLU A 71 3.19 5.80 -15.93
CA GLU A 71 4.57 6.27 -15.70
C GLU A 71 5.39 5.32 -14.83
N SER A 72 4.73 4.58 -13.94
CA SER A 72 5.37 3.60 -13.06
C SER A 72 5.49 2.21 -13.68
N SER A 73 4.96 1.98 -14.88
CA SER A 73 4.99 0.66 -15.54
C SER A 73 6.36 0.30 -16.13
N PRO A 74 6.71 -1.00 -16.26
CA PRO A 74 5.94 -2.18 -15.83
C PRO A 74 5.92 -2.35 -14.31
N ILE A 75 4.79 -2.81 -13.74
CA ILE A 75 4.63 -3.04 -12.29
C ILE A 75 4.38 -4.53 -12.04
N ASP A 76 5.23 -5.19 -11.25
CA ASP A 76 5.01 -6.57 -10.83
C ASP A 76 4.06 -6.62 -9.61
N VAL A 77 4.25 -5.72 -8.64
CA VAL A 77 3.44 -5.67 -7.42
C VAL A 77 3.04 -4.22 -7.10
N LEU A 78 1.74 -3.98 -6.96
CA LEU A 78 1.20 -2.69 -6.55
C LEU A 78 0.60 -2.78 -5.15
N TYR A 79 1.18 -2.05 -4.21
CA TYR A 79 0.66 -1.87 -2.87
C TYR A 79 -0.15 -0.57 -2.77
N VAL A 80 -1.32 -0.64 -2.17
CA VAL A 80 -2.13 0.54 -1.82
C VAL A 80 -2.36 0.56 -0.31
N MET A 81 -1.88 1.62 0.34
CA MET A 81 -2.08 1.89 1.76
C MET A 81 -2.64 3.31 1.93
N LEU A 82 -3.96 3.44 1.85
CA LEU A 82 -4.70 4.70 1.93
C LEU A 82 -5.96 4.57 2.77
N GLY A 83 -6.54 5.71 3.14
CA GLY A 83 -7.82 5.83 3.86
C GLY A 83 -7.70 6.35 5.29
N THR A 84 -6.47 6.52 5.81
CA THR A 84 -6.25 7.21 7.09
C THR A 84 -6.84 8.63 7.05
N ASN A 85 -6.52 9.40 6.01
CA ASN A 85 -6.99 10.78 5.87
C ASN A 85 -8.49 10.85 5.62
N ASP A 86 -9.06 9.97 4.79
CA ASP A 86 -10.52 9.90 4.60
C ASP A 86 -11.25 9.67 5.93
N TYR A 87 -10.72 8.77 6.76
CA TYR A 87 -11.31 8.46 8.06
C TYR A 87 -11.20 9.63 9.05
N LEU A 88 -10.07 10.37 9.05
CA LEU A 88 -9.81 11.46 9.98
C LEU A 88 -10.44 12.79 9.58
N ASN A 89 -10.58 13.07 8.29
CA ASN A 89 -11.09 14.35 7.79
C ASN A 89 -12.63 14.43 7.80
N MET A 90 -13.32 13.30 7.98
CA MET A 90 -14.76 13.29 8.17
C MET A 90 -15.14 13.91 9.51
N PHE A 91 -16.22 14.71 9.52
CA PHE A 91 -16.78 15.24 10.76
C PHE A 91 -17.16 14.10 11.71
N ASP A 92 -17.77 13.03 11.18
CA ASP A 92 -18.00 11.76 11.86
C ASP A 92 -17.44 10.62 10.99
N PRO A 93 -16.51 9.79 11.48
CA PRO A 93 -15.89 8.74 10.68
C PRO A 93 -16.90 7.70 10.19
N ASP A 94 -16.93 7.51 8.87
CA ASP A 94 -17.82 6.56 8.20
C ASP A 94 -17.01 5.48 7.47
N ILE A 95 -16.87 4.32 8.11
CA ILE A 95 -16.16 3.16 7.54
C ILE A 95 -16.76 2.73 6.19
N PRO A 96 -18.09 2.50 6.07
CA PRO A 96 -18.72 2.25 4.77
C PRO A 96 -18.32 3.23 3.66
N GLN A 97 -18.25 4.54 3.96
CA GLN A 97 -17.86 5.54 2.96
C GLN A 97 -16.39 5.39 2.55
N VAL A 98 -15.46 5.21 3.51
CA VAL A 98 -14.04 4.96 3.21
C VAL A 98 -13.88 3.72 2.33
N ILE A 99 -14.56 2.62 2.68
CA ILE A 99 -14.50 1.36 1.93
C ILE A 99 -15.11 1.50 0.53
N ALA A 100 -16.20 2.26 0.38
CA ALA A 100 -16.80 2.50 -0.93
C ALA A 100 -15.86 3.29 -1.86
N ARG A 101 -15.19 4.32 -1.34
CA ARG A 101 -14.17 5.07 -2.10
C ARG A 101 -13.00 4.18 -2.49
N LEU A 102 -12.49 3.41 -1.53
CA LEU A 102 -11.38 2.49 -1.75
C LEU A 102 -11.72 1.43 -2.81
N LYS A 103 -12.93 0.86 -2.74
CA LYS A 103 -13.44 -0.09 -3.75
C LYS A 103 -13.46 0.53 -5.13
N GLY A 104 -14.06 1.73 -5.28
CA GLY A 104 -14.15 2.41 -6.57
C GLY A 104 -12.78 2.73 -7.18
N MET A 105 -11.83 3.21 -6.36
CA MET A 105 -10.46 3.45 -6.78
C MET A 105 -9.78 2.15 -7.22
N MET A 106 -9.81 1.10 -6.38
CA MET A 106 -9.11 -0.15 -6.64
C MET A 106 -9.70 -0.93 -7.82
N GLU A 107 -11.01 -0.91 -8.04
CA GLU A 107 -11.65 -1.49 -9.22
C GLU A 107 -11.20 -0.78 -10.51
N ARG A 108 -10.97 0.53 -10.47
CA ARG A 108 -10.37 1.26 -11.59
C ARG A 108 -8.92 0.84 -11.83
N VAL A 109 -8.12 0.77 -10.77
CA VAL A 109 -6.72 0.31 -10.83
C VAL A 109 -6.65 -1.08 -11.47
N GLU A 110 -7.46 -2.02 -10.99
CA GLU A 110 -7.55 -3.40 -11.51
C GLU A 110 -7.94 -3.45 -12.99
N ALA A 111 -8.80 -2.53 -13.45
CA ALA A 111 -9.24 -2.47 -14.84
C ALA A 111 -8.24 -1.76 -15.78
N SER A 112 -7.26 -1.03 -15.25
CA SER A 112 -6.32 -0.26 -16.07
C SER A 112 -5.43 -1.16 -16.94
N GLU A 113 -5.02 -0.66 -18.11
CA GLU A 113 -4.16 -1.44 -19.02
C GLU A 113 -2.79 -1.72 -18.39
N SER A 114 -2.22 -0.75 -17.68
CA SER A 114 -0.96 -0.88 -16.93
C SER A 114 -0.96 -2.01 -15.90
N ILE A 115 -2.13 -2.39 -15.38
CA ILE A 115 -2.24 -3.47 -14.39
C ILE A 115 -2.58 -4.80 -15.08
N ARG A 116 -3.53 -4.80 -16.02
CA ARG A 116 -3.93 -6.03 -16.73
C ARG A 116 -2.85 -6.56 -17.65
N HIS A 117 -2.15 -5.68 -18.38
CA HIS A 117 -1.14 -6.07 -19.36
C HIS A 117 0.06 -6.76 -18.71
N TYR A 118 0.48 -6.29 -17.53
CA TYR A 118 1.63 -6.84 -16.80
C TYR A 118 1.23 -7.87 -15.74
N HIS A 119 -0.04 -8.26 -15.67
CA HIS A 119 -0.56 -9.18 -14.66
C HIS A 119 -0.16 -8.79 -13.23
N THR A 120 -0.19 -7.48 -12.93
CA THR A 120 0.31 -6.93 -11.67
C THR A 120 -0.43 -7.51 -10.47
N ALA A 121 0.31 -7.98 -9.48
CA ALA A 121 -0.25 -8.41 -8.21
C ALA A 121 -0.74 -7.20 -7.39
N LEU A 122 -2.04 -7.13 -7.10
CA LEU A 122 -2.65 -6.07 -6.30
C LEU A 122 -2.65 -6.44 -4.82
N VAL A 123 -2.03 -5.59 -4.01
CA VAL A 123 -1.92 -5.76 -2.56
C VAL A 123 -2.60 -4.59 -1.85
N LEU A 124 -3.70 -4.87 -1.17
CA LEU A 124 -4.37 -3.90 -0.31
C LEU A 124 -3.82 -3.99 1.11
N ILE A 125 -3.26 -2.89 1.61
CA ILE A 125 -2.77 -2.79 2.98
C ILE A 125 -3.79 -2.00 3.81
N ALA A 126 -4.38 -2.61 4.84
CA ALA A 126 -5.10 -1.85 5.85
C ALA A 126 -4.11 -0.92 6.57
N PRO A 127 -4.38 0.40 6.67
CA PRO A 127 -3.48 1.33 7.32
C PRO A 127 -3.27 0.95 8.79
N ALA A 128 -2.17 1.42 9.39
CA ALA A 128 -1.93 1.21 10.81
C ALA A 128 -3.06 1.82 11.66
N GLN A 129 -3.16 1.35 12.91
CA GLN A 129 -4.15 1.87 13.84
C GLN A 129 -3.91 3.36 14.08
N VAL A 130 -5.00 4.11 14.21
CA VAL A 130 -5.00 5.46 14.76
C VAL A 130 -5.31 5.33 16.24
N MET A 131 -4.48 5.98 17.05
CA MET A 131 -4.61 6.00 18.49
C MET A 131 -4.91 7.42 18.93
N THR A 132 -6.18 7.71 19.20
CA THR A 132 -6.51 9.00 19.78
C THR A 132 -6.24 8.96 21.29
N GLY A 133 -5.75 10.08 21.82
CA GLY A 133 -5.44 10.21 23.24
C GLY A 133 -6.68 10.05 24.13
N ALA A 134 -6.54 10.36 25.42
CA ALA A 134 -7.64 10.23 26.39
C ALA A 134 -8.80 11.25 26.19
N ASP A 135 -8.80 12.02 25.11
CA ASP A 135 -9.84 13.01 24.82
C ASP A 135 -11.07 12.33 24.19
N GLU A 136 -12.19 12.37 24.92
CA GLU A 136 -13.46 11.75 24.49
C GLU A 136 -13.95 12.30 23.14
N TYR A 137 -13.66 13.55 22.80
CA TYR A 137 -14.07 14.13 21.52
C TYR A 137 -13.42 13.40 20.34
N TYR A 138 -12.17 12.94 20.51
CA TYR A 138 -11.41 12.25 19.47
C TYR A 138 -11.54 10.72 19.53
N ALA A 139 -12.22 10.15 20.54
CA ALA A 139 -12.37 8.71 20.69
C ALA A 139 -13.03 8.03 19.48
N LYS A 140 -13.90 8.76 18.75
CA LYS A 140 -14.56 8.25 17.53
C LYS A 140 -13.62 7.97 16.36
N TYR A 141 -12.40 8.52 16.39
CA TYR A 141 -11.37 8.31 15.36
C TYR A 141 -10.37 7.21 15.73
N ASP A 142 -10.47 6.63 16.93
CA ASP A 142 -9.61 5.51 17.33
C ASP A 142 -9.99 4.25 16.55
N THR A 143 -9.01 3.62 15.89
CA THR A 143 -9.26 2.43 15.06
C THR A 143 -8.74 1.13 15.68
N ARG A 144 -8.32 1.15 16.96
CA ARG A 144 -7.83 -0.04 17.67
C ARG A 144 -8.89 -1.11 17.89
N ASP A 145 -10.17 -0.77 17.75
CA ASP A 145 -11.26 -1.75 17.75
C ASP A 145 -11.23 -2.70 16.53
N GLY A 146 -10.38 -2.40 15.54
CA GLY A 146 -10.14 -3.19 14.34
C GLY A 146 -11.31 -3.20 13.35
N ARG A 147 -12.36 -2.40 13.53
CA ARG A 147 -13.50 -2.35 12.59
C ARG A 147 -13.07 -1.90 11.21
N LEU A 148 -12.20 -0.89 11.13
CA LEU A 148 -11.66 -0.40 9.86
C LEU A 148 -10.85 -1.48 9.14
N SER A 149 -9.83 -2.05 9.78
CA SER A 149 -9.00 -3.13 9.21
C SER A 149 -9.83 -4.35 8.77
N ARG A 150 -10.78 -4.83 9.59
CA ARG A 150 -11.67 -5.93 9.20
C ARG A 150 -12.52 -5.61 7.96
N SER A 151 -12.82 -4.35 7.71
CA SER A 151 -13.59 -3.94 6.54
C SER A 151 -12.72 -3.90 5.28
N TYR A 152 -11.43 -3.56 5.40
CA TYR A 152 -10.44 -3.70 4.32
C TYR A 152 -10.22 -5.18 3.98
N GLN A 153 -10.09 -6.04 4.99
CA GLN A 153 -9.94 -7.49 4.79
C GLN A 153 -11.11 -8.05 3.98
N ARG A 154 -12.36 -7.75 4.38
CA ARG A 154 -13.56 -8.20 3.66
C ARG A 154 -13.58 -7.72 2.22
N LEU A 155 -13.20 -6.46 1.96
CA LEU A 155 -13.13 -5.93 0.60
C LEU A 155 -12.07 -6.67 -0.24
N ALA A 156 -10.88 -6.91 0.31
CA ALA A 156 -9.83 -7.66 -0.38
C ALA A 156 -10.27 -9.11 -0.67
N GLU A 157 -10.94 -9.78 0.28
CA GLU A 157 -11.51 -11.11 0.10
C GLU A 157 -12.59 -11.14 -1.00
N GLU A 158 -13.52 -10.18 -1.02
CA GLU A 158 -14.55 -10.05 -2.06
C GLU A 158 -13.93 -9.96 -3.46
N ARG A 159 -12.85 -9.18 -3.58
CA ARG A 159 -12.19 -8.87 -4.86
C ARG A 159 -11.03 -9.80 -5.20
N ARG A 160 -10.66 -10.72 -4.30
CA ARG A 160 -9.49 -11.62 -4.39
C ARG A 160 -8.17 -10.86 -4.57
N TRP A 161 -8.05 -9.69 -3.95
CA TRP A 161 -6.78 -8.99 -3.82
C TRP A 161 -5.96 -9.57 -2.66
N ILE A 162 -4.63 -9.44 -2.74
CA ILE A 162 -3.77 -9.82 -1.62
C ILE A 162 -3.99 -8.81 -0.49
N PHE A 163 -4.12 -9.28 0.75
CA PHE A 163 -4.38 -8.42 1.91
C PHE A 163 -3.21 -8.45 2.89
N LEU A 164 -2.80 -7.27 3.35
CA LEU A 164 -1.89 -7.10 4.48
C LEU A 164 -2.51 -6.19 5.54
N ASP A 165 -2.38 -6.57 6.80
CA ASP A 165 -3.00 -5.83 7.90
C ASP A 165 -1.95 -5.08 8.73
N ALA A 166 -1.57 -3.87 8.32
CA ALA A 166 -0.62 -3.08 9.10
C ALA A 166 -1.18 -2.66 10.47
N ALA A 167 -2.51 -2.65 10.64
CA ALA A 167 -3.14 -2.43 11.94
C ALA A 167 -2.82 -3.54 12.95
N SER A 168 -2.56 -4.77 12.48
CA SER A 168 -2.18 -5.91 13.33
C SER A 168 -0.70 -5.95 13.72
N TRP A 169 0.14 -5.13 13.10
CA TRP A 169 1.61 -5.22 13.25
C TRP A 169 2.14 -4.58 14.53
N ASN A 170 1.28 -4.00 15.37
CA ASN A 170 1.65 -3.31 16.61
C ASN A 170 2.76 -2.27 16.38
N LEU A 171 2.60 -1.46 15.32
CA LEU A 171 3.58 -0.47 14.92
C LEU A 171 3.62 0.68 15.94
N PRO A 172 4.79 1.01 16.50
CA PRO A 172 4.90 2.15 17.42
C PRO A 172 4.69 3.47 16.67
N LEU A 173 3.64 4.19 17.03
CA LEU A 173 3.32 5.48 16.44
C LEU A 173 4.12 6.62 17.09
N ALA A 174 4.20 7.74 16.39
CA ALA A 174 4.65 9.01 16.95
C ALA A 174 3.63 9.56 17.96
N TYR A 175 3.98 10.67 18.61
CA TYR A 175 3.17 11.26 19.69
C TYR A 175 1.78 11.73 19.24
N ASP A 176 1.58 11.94 17.94
CA ASP A 176 0.29 12.35 17.36
C ASP A 176 -0.69 11.18 17.18
N GLY A 177 -0.24 9.93 17.40
CA GLY A 177 -1.09 8.75 17.31
C GLY A 177 -1.52 8.38 15.89
N VAL A 178 -0.90 8.94 14.85
CA VAL A 178 -1.23 8.69 13.44
C VAL A 178 0.02 8.28 12.65
N HIS A 179 1.12 9.01 12.82
CA HIS A 179 2.32 8.79 12.02
C HIS A 179 3.22 7.70 12.61
N PHE A 180 3.98 7.04 11.75
CA PHE A 180 4.99 6.07 12.18
C PHE A 180 6.10 6.77 12.97
N SER A 181 6.55 6.14 14.06
CA SER A 181 7.87 6.43 14.60
C SER A 181 8.98 5.90 13.67
N GLU A 182 10.23 6.31 13.92
CA GLU A 182 11.38 5.74 13.21
C GLU A 182 11.40 4.20 13.30
N ARG A 183 11.11 3.65 14.48
CA ARG A 183 11.05 2.20 14.69
C ARG A 183 9.91 1.55 13.90
N ALA A 184 8.75 2.19 13.79
CA ALA A 184 7.66 1.67 12.97
C ALA A 184 8.03 1.61 11.50
N HIS A 185 8.75 2.59 10.96
CA HIS A 185 9.24 2.50 9.58
C HIS A 185 10.14 1.29 9.34
N LEU A 186 11.07 0.99 10.26
CA LEU A 186 11.94 -0.17 10.14
C LEU A 186 11.15 -1.49 10.23
N LEU A 187 10.24 -1.61 11.19
CA LEU A 187 9.37 -2.78 11.32
C LEU A 187 8.46 -2.97 10.09
N PHE A 188 7.93 -1.88 9.54
CA PHE A 188 7.13 -1.91 8.33
C PHE A 188 7.97 -2.38 7.13
N ALA A 189 9.22 -1.91 7.01
CA ALA A 189 10.15 -2.40 6.00
C ALA A 189 10.41 -3.90 6.14
N ASP A 190 10.67 -4.40 7.36
CA ASP A 190 10.87 -5.84 7.60
C ASP A 190 9.65 -6.66 7.13
N ARG A 191 8.43 -6.21 7.42
CA ARG A 191 7.19 -6.89 7.00
C ARG A 191 6.98 -6.89 5.49
N LEU A 192 7.27 -5.78 4.82
CA LEU A 192 7.14 -5.70 3.37
C LEU A 192 8.25 -6.49 2.66
N GLU A 193 9.45 -6.52 3.21
CA GLU A 193 10.56 -7.34 2.71
C GLU A 193 10.20 -8.83 2.76
N GLU A 194 9.70 -9.31 3.90
CA GLU A 194 9.18 -10.68 4.05
C GLU A 194 8.12 -11.00 2.98
N HIS A 195 7.21 -10.06 2.70
CA HIS A 195 6.18 -10.23 1.70
C HIS A 195 6.73 -10.24 0.27
N LEU A 196 7.59 -9.28 -0.09
CA LEU A 196 8.21 -9.17 -1.40
C LEU A 196 9.05 -10.40 -1.74
N ASN A 197 9.77 -10.96 -0.77
CA ASN A 197 10.54 -12.19 -0.98
C ASN A 197 9.63 -13.39 -1.31
N ARG A 198 8.46 -13.50 -0.67
CA ARG A 198 7.46 -14.53 -1.04
C ARG A 198 6.87 -14.28 -2.42
N MET A 199 6.53 -13.02 -2.73
CA MET A 199 6.02 -12.64 -4.05
C MET A 199 7.02 -12.94 -5.16
N LYS A 200 8.30 -12.65 -4.93
CA LYS A 200 9.36 -12.92 -5.90
C LYS A 200 9.39 -14.40 -6.26
N PHE A 201 9.40 -15.28 -5.25
CA PHE A 201 9.41 -16.72 -5.46
C PHE A 201 8.19 -17.18 -6.27
N GLN A 202 7.00 -16.68 -5.93
CA GLN A 202 5.77 -17.03 -6.64
C GLN A 202 5.82 -16.57 -8.11
N LEU A 203 6.19 -15.31 -8.36
CA LEU A 203 6.20 -14.74 -9.69
C LEU A 203 7.28 -15.39 -10.58
N ASP A 204 8.46 -15.68 -10.03
CA ASP A 204 9.53 -16.37 -10.76
C ASP A 204 9.09 -17.79 -11.16
N TRP A 205 8.39 -18.48 -10.27
CA TRP A 205 7.83 -19.80 -10.54
C TRP A 205 6.74 -19.76 -11.63
N GLU A 206 5.81 -18.80 -11.55
CA GLU A 206 4.75 -18.62 -12.55
C GLU A 206 5.33 -18.32 -13.95
N GLU A 207 6.37 -17.49 -14.01
CA GLU A 207 7.06 -17.17 -15.25
C GLU A 207 7.79 -18.39 -15.84
N GLU A 208 8.46 -19.20 -15.01
CA GLU A 208 9.12 -20.42 -15.47
C GLU A 208 8.12 -21.44 -16.02
N GLU A 209 6.99 -21.65 -15.34
CA GLU A 209 5.93 -22.56 -15.78
C GLU A 209 5.26 -22.08 -17.07
N ALA A 210 5.06 -20.77 -17.24
CA ALA A 210 4.56 -20.21 -18.48
C ALA A 210 5.51 -20.50 -19.65
N ARG A 211 6.82 -20.31 -19.46
CA ARG A 211 7.83 -20.61 -20.49
C ARG A 211 7.85 -22.10 -20.86
N LYS A 212 7.69 -23.01 -19.90
CA LYS A 212 7.61 -24.46 -20.17
C LYS A 212 6.39 -24.81 -21.04
N ARG A 213 5.21 -24.30 -20.69
CA ARG A 213 3.98 -24.52 -21.48
C ARG A 213 4.10 -23.99 -22.91
N GLU A 214 4.74 -22.84 -23.09
CA GLU A 214 4.99 -22.29 -24.44
C GLU A 214 5.96 -23.15 -25.26
N MET A 215 6.98 -23.73 -24.64
CA MET A 215 7.91 -24.64 -25.32
C MET A 215 7.24 -25.96 -25.71
N GLU A 216 6.44 -26.54 -24.81
CA GLU A 216 5.68 -27.77 -25.08
C GLU A 216 4.67 -27.56 -26.22
N ALA A 217 3.91 -26.47 -26.19
CA ALA A 217 2.94 -26.14 -27.25
C ALA A 217 3.59 -25.92 -28.62
N LYS A 218 4.83 -25.42 -28.67
CA LYS A 218 5.60 -25.27 -29.92
C LYS A 218 6.19 -26.59 -30.40
N GLY A 219 6.64 -27.46 -29.49
CA GLY A 219 7.20 -28.77 -29.81
C GLY A 219 6.17 -29.80 -30.28
N GLU A 220 4.90 -29.67 -29.87
CA GLU A 220 3.80 -30.51 -30.38
C GLU A 220 3.26 -30.05 -31.75
N ALA A 221 3.64 -28.86 -32.21
CA ALA A 221 3.21 -28.29 -33.48
C ALA A 221 4.19 -28.56 -34.66
N GLU A 222 5.34 -29.18 -34.38
CA GLU A 222 6.35 -29.63 -35.36
C GLU A 222 6.24 -31.14 -35.64
#